data_AF-A0A2P4PUP2-F1
#
_entry.id   AF-A0A2P4PUP2-F1
#
_cell.length_a   1.000
_cell.length_b   1.000
_cell.length_c   1.000
_cell.angle_alpha   90.00
_cell.angle_beta   90.00
_cell.angle_gamma   90.00
#
_symmetry.space_group_name_H-M   'P 1'
#
loop_
_entity.id
_entity.type
_entity.pdbx_description
1 polymer ?
#
loop_
_entity_poly.entity_id
_entity_poly.type
_entity_poly.pdbx_seq_one_letter_code
_entity_poly.pdbx_strand_id
1 'polypeptide(L)'
;MEEEKSREENKRERKNNSSYRCRISDSVTEVSTLKTGGNHVVDEFIQKAQLKAKDEDHIIEWIEYDKFENVEYLAKGGFGTTFKAVWKDGLMYNWDYENDQWKRNGKKKVALKCLHDSQDITADFLKEIESNILVYSLGFTVRCFGITKDPTKNNFMMVMELKNGSLRQHLNNNFISLNWEQKLSNLTAITIGLKDIHDKGLIHHDFHCGNILSDFKRDAYITDLGLCQPANVKSSQNSNKKIYGVLPYVAPEVLRGKEYSQASDIYGYGIIAYEISTGFPPYYDMAHDEFLAMKICNGLRPKSNYRIPQLIFDIINQCWNADPLKRPNASELQQLIYDLWNDTHNNNVNSVIYRQVKETDDINKKLSSSMIQSSLSSTSNLLYTTHPQAVYTSKLLDFKNLPEPKNADNDDLEYSDSLKMDFTKD
;
A
#
# COMPACT_ATOMS: atom_id res chain seq x y z
N MET A 1 -50.36 2.96 -24.72
CA MET A 1 -50.06 2.28 -26.00
C MET A 1 -48.92 2.93 -26.77
N GLU A 2 -48.96 4.23 -27.09
CA GLU A 2 -47.82 4.89 -27.77
C GLU A 2 -46.58 5.07 -26.87
N GLU A 3 -46.76 5.32 -25.57
CA GLU A 3 -45.65 5.37 -24.61
C GLU A 3 -44.99 4.01 -24.34
N GLU A 4 -45.75 2.92 -24.38
CA GLU A 4 -45.21 1.55 -24.25
C GLU A 4 -44.43 1.14 -25.49
N LYS A 5 -44.91 1.48 -26.69
CA LYS A 5 -44.19 1.25 -27.94
C LYS A 5 -42.88 2.05 -28.01
N SER A 6 -42.89 3.30 -27.56
CA SER A 6 -41.68 4.13 -27.45
C SER A 6 -40.66 3.56 -26.46
N ARG A 7 -41.12 2.97 -25.35
CA ARG A 7 -40.24 2.26 -24.40
C ARG A 7 -39.67 0.96 -24.98
N GLU A 8 -40.47 0.19 -25.71
CA GLU A 8 -40.00 -1.04 -26.36
C GLU A 8 -39.05 -0.79 -27.54
N GLU A 9 -39.26 0.28 -28.31
CA GLU A 9 -38.36 0.70 -29.40
C GLU A 9 -37.02 1.21 -28.86
N ASN A 10 -37.03 2.00 -27.78
CA ASN A 10 -35.81 2.38 -27.07
C ASN A 10 -35.07 1.16 -26.48
N LYS A 11 -35.78 0.15 -25.94
CA LYS A 11 -35.18 -1.11 -25.48
C LYS A 11 -34.55 -1.92 -26.64
N ARG A 12 -35.06 -1.80 -27.86
CA ARG A 12 -34.51 -2.47 -29.06
C ARG A 12 -33.31 -1.74 -29.66
N GLU A 13 -33.30 -0.41 -29.69
CA GLU A 13 -32.14 0.37 -30.18
C GLU A 13 -30.92 0.22 -29.26
N ARG A 14 -31.12 0.17 -27.93
CA ARG A 14 -30.04 -0.07 -26.95
C ARG A 14 -29.34 -1.42 -27.11
N LYS A 15 -29.99 -2.43 -27.71
CA LYS A 15 -29.38 -3.74 -27.98
C LYS A 15 -28.33 -3.72 -29.11
N ASN A 16 -28.36 -2.73 -30.00
CA ASN A 16 -27.63 -2.79 -31.27
C ASN A 16 -26.31 -1.98 -31.33
N ASN A 17 -25.99 -1.14 -30.33
CA ASN A 17 -24.75 -0.36 -30.35
C ASN A 17 -23.63 -1.05 -29.55
N SER A 18 -22.82 -1.85 -30.24
CA SER A 18 -21.62 -2.50 -29.71
C SER A 18 -20.42 -1.53 -29.67
N SER A 19 -20.36 -0.75 -28.60
CA SER A 19 -19.14 -0.09 -28.15
C SER A 19 -19.11 -0.17 -26.63
N TYR A 20 -18.10 -0.83 -26.06
CA TYR A 20 -17.96 -0.99 -24.60
C TYR A 20 -18.02 0.35 -23.84
N ARG A 21 -17.67 1.46 -24.50
CA ARG A 21 -17.79 2.83 -23.96
C ARG A 21 -19.23 3.34 -23.83
N CYS A 22 -20.16 2.87 -24.67
CA CYS A 22 -21.56 3.32 -24.68
C CYS A 22 -22.41 2.61 -23.59
N ARG A 23 -21.93 1.48 -23.04
CA ARG A 23 -22.66 0.70 -22.02
C ARG A 23 -22.50 1.24 -20.60
N ILE A 24 -21.37 1.89 -20.29
CA ILE A 24 -21.13 2.46 -18.97
C ILE A 24 -21.91 3.77 -18.80
N SER A 25 -22.00 4.61 -19.83
CA SER A 25 -22.76 5.87 -19.73
C SER A 25 -24.25 5.62 -19.46
N ASP A 26 -24.85 4.65 -20.15
CA ASP A 26 -26.28 4.34 -20.02
C ASP A 26 -26.58 3.65 -18.68
N SER A 27 -25.67 2.79 -18.21
CA SER A 27 -25.78 2.14 -16.90
C SER A 27 -25.49 3.10 -15.74
N VAL A 28 -24.56 4.05 -15.88
CA VAL A 28 -24.28 5.10 -14.88
C VAL A 28 -25.47 6.05 -14.71
N THR A 29 -26.20 6.39 -15.79
CA THR A 29 -27.47 7.11 -15.65
C THR A 29 -28.52 6.33 -14.86
N GLU A 30 -28.46 5.00 -14.82
CA GLU A 30 -29.39 4.14 -14.07
C GLU A 30 -28.91 3.87 -12.63
N VAL A 31 -27.59 3.89 -12.36
CA VAL A 31 -27.01 3.91 -11.00
C VAL A 31 -27.42 5.15 -10.21
N SER A 32 -27.74 6.25 -10.89
CA SER A 32 -28.18 7.53 -10.30
C SER A 32 -29.44 7.46 -9.42
N THR A 33 -30.03 6.28 -9.26
CA THR A 33 -31.20 6.00 -8.41
C THR A 33 -30.86 5.58 -6.97
N LEU A 34 -29.60 5.31 -6.62
CA LEU A 34 -29.17 4.99 -5.25
C LEU A 34 -28.94 6.27 -4.42
N LYS A 35 -30.03 6.94 -4.02
CA LYS A 35 -30.00 8.13 -3.15
C LYS A 35 -29.61 7.75 -1.72
N THR A 36 -28.64 8.44 -1.12
CA THR A 36 -28.04 8.19 0.22
C THR A 36 -28.94 8.42 1.44
N GLY A 37 -30.27 8.34 1.30
CA GLY A 37 -31.18 8.68 2.39
C GLY A 37 -31.10 10.15 2.85
N GLY A 38 -30.40 11.04 2.12
CA GLY A 38 -30.46 12.49 2.31
C GLY A 38 -29.15 13.29 2.39
N ASN A 39 -27.96 12.70 2.16
CA ASN A 39 -26.71 13.49 2.14
C ASN A 39 -26.32 13.91 0.72
N HIS A 40 -26.69 15.15 0.36
CA HIS A 40 -26.44 15.72 -0.97
C HIS A 40 -24.95 15.73 -1.36
N VAL A 41 -24.03 15.93 -0.40
CA VAL A 41 -22.58 15.98 -0.69
C VAL A 41 -22.07 14.61 -1.12
N VAL A 42 -22.51 13.54 -0.43
CA VAL A 42 -22.19 12.16 -0.81
C VAL A 42 -22.80 11.81 -2.16
N ASP A 43 -24.09 12.11 -2.35
CA ASP A 43 -24.80 11.82 -3.59
C ASP A 43 -24.07 12.46 -4.79
N GLU A 44 -23.73 13.74 -4.68
CA GLU A 44 -23.03 14.49 -5.73
C GLU A 44 -21.61 13.93 -5.98
N PHE A 45 -20.89 13.56 -4.92
CA PHE A 45 -19.56 12.95 -5.04
C PHE A 45 -19.61 11.61 -5.77
N ILE A 46 -20.50 10.71 -5.34
CA ILE A 46 -20.67 9.38 -5.95
C ILE A 46 -21.08 9.51 -7.41
N GLN A 47 -22.06 10.36 -7.74
CA GLN A 47 -22.48 10.58 -9.12
C GLN A 47 -21.32 11.09 -9.99
N LYS A 48 -20.54 12.07 -9.51
CA LYS A 48 -19.36 12.57 -10.24
C LYS A 48 -18.31 11.49 -10.43
N ALA A 49 -18.06 10.64 -9.43
CA ALA A 49 -17.12 9.54 -9.52
C ALA A 49 -17.58 8.50 -10.57
N GLN A 50 -18.86 8.11 -10.54
CA GLN A 50 -19.45 7.16 -11.47
C GLN A 50 -19.41 7.67 -12.92
N LEU A 51 -19.70 8.95 -13.15
CA LEU A 51 -19.59 9.57 -14.49
C LEU A 51 -18.16 9.57 -15.05
N LYS A 52 -17.15 9.52 -14.18
CA LYS A 52 -15.73 9.44 -14.55
C LYS A 52 -15.19 8.01 -14.60
N ALA A 53 -15.96 7.02 -14.15
CA ALA A 53 -15.51 5.63 -14.08
C ALA A 53 -15.21 5.08 -15.47
N LYS A 54 -14.09 4.35 -15.60
CA LYS A 54 -13.62 3.81 -16.88
C LYS A 54 -14.20 2.43 -17.18
N ASP A 55 -14.48 1.68 -16.12
CA ASP A 55 -14.99 0.31 -16.10
C ASP A 55 -15.68 0.05 -14.75
N GLU A 56 -16.22 -1.15 -14.60
CA GLU A 56 -16.94 -1.60 -13.40
C GLU A 56 -16.07 -1.63 -12.15
N ASP A 57 -14.74 -1.72 -12.29
CA ASP A 57 -13.82 -1.75 -11.17
C ASP A 57 -13.59 -0.37 -10.55
N HIS A 58 -13.88 0.70 -11.29
CA HIS A 58 -13.77 2.08 -10.81
C HIS A 58 -15.08 2.66 -10.28
N ILE A 59 -16.17 1.89 -10.32
CA ILE A 59 -17.47 2.31 -9.78
C ILE A 59 -17.45 2.20 -8.26
N ILE A 60 -17.81 3.31 -7.61
CA ILE A 60 -18.17 3.34 -6.18
C ILE A 60 -19.68 3.54 -6.02
N GLU A 61 -20.24 3.05 -4.92
CA GLU A 61 -21.68 3.20 -4.62
C GLU A 61 -21.96 3.59 -3.17
N TRP A 62 -23.19 4.04 -2.92
CA TRP A 62 -23.71 4.14 -1.57
C TRP A 62 -24.24 2.77 -1.14
N ILE A 63 -23.81 2.29 0.01
CA ILE A 63 -24.20 0.99 0.53
C ILE A 63 -24.95 1.18 1.84
N GLU A 64 -26.24 0.83 1.84
CA GLU A 64 -27.07 0.88 3.04
C GLU A 64 -26.45 0.02 4.15
N TYR A 65 -26.38 0.58 5.36
CA TYR A 65 -25.64 -0.04 6.45
C TYR A 65 -26.25 -1.38 6.89
N ASP A 66 -27.56 -1.54 6.73
CA ASP A 66 -28.28 -2.79 7.01
C ASP A 66 -27.90 -3.94 6.05
N LYS A 67 -27.13 -3.67 5.00
CA LYS A 67 -26.53 -4.67 4.09
C LYS A 67 -25.31 -5.36 4.68
N PHE A 68 -24.78 -4.87 5.80
CA PHE A 68 -23.65 -5.48 6.50
C PHE A 68 -24.09 -6.36 7.67
N GLU A 69 -23.58 -7.59 7.70
CA GLU A 69 -23.75 -8.55 8.78
C GLU A 69 -22.40 -8.79 9.48
N ASN A 70 -22.44 -9.20 10.75
CA ASN A 70 -21.25 -9.58 11.53
C ASN A 70 -20.17 -8.49 11.55
N VAL A 71 -20.57 -7.25 11.83
CA VAL A 71 -19.65 -6.12 11.94
C VAL A 71 -18.82 -6.28 13.22
N GLU A 72 -17.54 -6.58 13.05
CA GLU A 72 -16.60 -6.85 14.13
C GLU A 72 -15.43 -5.89 14.07
N TYR A 73 -14.94 -5.43 15.23
CA TYR A 73 -13.72 -4.65 15.30
C TYR A 73 -12.55 -5.43 14.68
N LEU A 74 -11.77 -4.75 13.82
CA LEU A 74 -10.58 -5.34 13.19
C LEU A 74 -9.30 -4.71 13.75
N ALA A 75 -9.17 -3.39 13.63
CA ALA A 75 -7.96 -2.68 14.04
C ALA A 75 -8.22 -1.18 14.25
N LYS A 76 -7.34 -0.54 15.03
CA LYS A 76 -7.27 0.91 15.17
C LYS A 76 -5.96 1.40 14.53
N GLY A 77 -6.06 2.32 13.59
CA GLY A 77 -4.94 2.99 12.93
C GLY A 77 -4.66 4.38 13.53
N GLY A 78 -3.74 5.12 12.90
CA GLY A 78 -3.41 6.49 13.31
C GLY A 78 -4.50 7.52 13.01
N PHE A 79 -5.34 7.25 12.00
CA PHE A 79 -6.36 8.18 11.50
C PHE A 79 -7.79 7.66 11.60
N GLY A 80 -7.99 6.47 12.18
CA GLY A 80 -9.31 5.85 12.20
C GLY A 80 -9.36 4.46 12.82
N THR A 81 -10.55 3.86 12.74
CA THR A 81 -10.83 2.51 13.19
C THR A 81 -11.41 1.71 12.03
N THR A 82 -10.95 0.48 11.85
CA THR A 82 -11.42 -0.44 10.82
C THR A 82 -12.19 -1.59 11.45
N PHE A 83 -13.30 -1.95 10.82
CA PHE A 83 -14.13 -3.10 11.14
C PHE A 83 -14.09 -4.08 9.96
N LYS A 84 -14.33 -5.36 10.22
CA LYS A 84 -14.62 -6.35 9.17
C LYS A 84 -16.11 -6.66 9.19
N ALA A 85 -16.70 -6.90 8.03
CA ALA A 85 -18.11 -7.23 7.89
C ALA A 85 -18.36 -8.15 6.69
N VAL A 86 -19.55 -8.73 6.65
CA VAL A 86 -20.08 -9.44 5.47
C VAL A 86 -21.09 -8.53 4.78
N TRP A 87 -20.79 -8.09 3.57
CA TRP A 87 -21.73 -7.40 2.70
C TRP A 87 -22.60 -8.43 1.99
N LYS A 88 -23.92 -8.41 2.25
CA LYS A 88 -24.88 -9.40 1.74
C LYS A 88 -24.95 -9.47 0.22
N ASP A 89 -25.01 -8.30 -0.41
CA ASP A 89 -25.33 -8.17 -1.82
C ASP A 89 -24.07 -8.30 -2.69
N GLY A 90 -22.93 -7.80 -2.20
CA GLY A 90 -21.66 -7.81 -2.92
C GLY A 90 -21.61 -6.84 -4.09
N LEU A 91 -20.53 -6.98 -4.87
CA LEU A 91 -20.22 -6.08 -5.98
C LEU A 91 -21.20 -6.25 -7.14
N MET A 92 -21.58 -5.14 -7.74
CA MET A 92 -22.22 -5.07 -9.05
C MET A 92 -21.24 -5.58 -10.12
N TYR A 93 -21.73 -6.32 -11.11
CA TYR A 93 -20.90 -6.81 -12.22
C TYR A 93 -21.59 -6.82 -13.59
N ASN A 94 -22.91 -6.60 -13.64
CA ASN A 94 -23.63 -6.46 -14.91
C ASN A 94 -25.02 -5.86 -14.68
N TRP A 95 -25.54 -5.13 -15.65
CA TRP A 95 -26.93 -4.70 -15.64
C TRP A 95 -27.84 -5.79 -16.24
N ASP A 96 -28.90 -6.14 -15.52
CA ASP A 96 -29.95 -7.03 -16.00
C ASP A 96 -31.07 -6.21 -16.67
N TYR A 97 -31.01 -6.08 -18.00
CA TYR A 97 -32.01 -5.36 -18.80
C TYR A 97 -33.41 -6.00 -18.78
N GLU A 98 -33.54 -7.26 -18.37
CA GLU A 98 -34.84 -7.92 -18.29
C GLU A 98 -35.56 -7.53 -17.00
N ASN A 99 -34.80 -7.41 -15.91
CA ASN A 99 -35.31 -7.12 -14.58
C ASN A 99 -35.07 -5.66 -14.13
N ASP A 100 -34.46 -4.84 -14.99
CA ASP A 100 -34.08 -3.45 -14.74
C ASP A 100 -33.36 -3.27 -13.38
N GLN A 101 -32.39 -4.16 -13.10
CA GLN A 101 -31.61 -4.18 -11.85
C GLN A 101 -30.16 -4.63 -12.06
N TRP A 102 -29.25 -4.26 -11.15
CA TRP A 102 -27.87 -4.75 -11.16
C TRP A 102 -27.77 -6.19 -10.68
N LYS A 103 -27.07 -7.02 -11.46
CA LYS A 103 -26.58 -8.32 -11.00
C LYS A 103 -25.41 -8.10 -10.05
N ARG A 104 -25.41 -8.85 -8.94
CA ARG A 104 -24.40 -8.77 -7.90
C ARG A 104 -23.78 -10.12 -7.59
N ASN A 105 -22.51 -10.10 -7.18
CA ASN A 105 -21.71 -11.29 -6.92
C ASN A 105 -22.05 -12.02 -5.60
N GLY A 106 -23.04 -11.54 -4.84
CA GLY A 106 -23.47 -12.13 -3.58
C GLY A 106 -22.50 -11.84 -2.43
N LYS A 107 -22.61 -12.60 -1.33
CA LYS A 107 -21.93 -12.30 -0.07
C LYS A 107 -20.42 -12.09 -0.25
N LYS A 108 -19.92 -10.92 0.17
CA LYS A 108 -18.49 -10.55 0.13
C LYS A 108 -18.02 -10.05 1.49
N LYS A 109 -16.83 -10.50 1.93
CA LYS A 109 -16.18 -9.92 3.12
C LYS A 109 -15.53 -8.57 2.75
N VAL A 110 -15.74 -7.57 3.60
CA VAL A 110 -15.27 -6.20 3.39
C VAL A 110 -14.66 -5.63 4.66
N ALA A 111 -13.82 -4.61 4.50
CA ALA A 111 -13.37 -3.74 5.56
C ALA A 111 -14.21 -2.47 5.58
N LEU A 112 -14.66 -2.03 6.74
CA LEU A 112 -15.34 -0.74 6.94
C LEU A 112 -14.36 0.18 7.68
N LYS A 113 -13.75 1.14 6.97
CA LYS A 113 -12.80 2.11 7.54
C LYS A 113 -13.54 3.38 7.94
N CYS A 114 -13.51 3.69 9.23
CA CYS A 114 -14.08 4.90 9.82
C CYS A 114 -12.93 5.84 10.20
N LEU A 115 -12.88 7.04 9.62
CA LEU A 115 -11.91 8.06 10.06
C LEU A 115 -12.29 8.63 11.43
N HIS A 116 -11.35 9.26 12.12
CA HIS A 116 -11.66 10.04 13.32
C HIS A 116 -12.59 11.21 12.97
N ASP A 117 -13.51 11.53 13.88
CA ASP A 117 -14.48 12.62 13.75
C ASP A 117 -15.31 12.58 12.44
N SER A 118 -15.65 11.37 11.97
CA SER A 118 -16.38 11.17 10.71
C SER A 118 -17.91 11.26 10.84
N GLN A 119 -18.44 11.93 11.87
CA GLN A 119 -19.88 12.19 11.99
C GLN A 119 -20.39 13.06 10.84
N ASP A 120 -19.54 13.98 10.39
CA ASP A 120 -19.72 14.78 9.19
C ASP A 120 -18.72 14.36 8.11
N ILE A 121 -19.07 14.61 6.85
CA ILE A 121 -18.15 14.38 5.74
C ILE A 121 -17.14 15.51 5.68
N THR A 122 -15.87 15.12 5.72
CA THR A 122 -14.74 16.03 5.64
C THR A 122 -14.14 16.00 4.24
N ALA A 123 -13.42 17.07 3.87
CA ALA A 123 -12.65 17.10 2.64
C ALA A 123 -11.60 15.98 2.61
N ASP A 124 -10.98 15.68 3.74
CA ASP A 124 -9.97 14.62 3.86
C ASP A 124 -10.56 13.23 3.59
N PHE A 125 -11.78 12.96 4.09
CA PHE A 125 -12.50 11.71 3.82
C PHE A 125 -12.77 11.53 2.31
N LEU A 126 -13.33 12.55 1.66
CA LEU A 126 -13.62 12.48 0.22
C LEU A 126 -12.34 12.40 -0.62
N LYS A 127 -11.29 13.11 -0.21
CA LYS A 127 -9.99 13.11 -0.89
C LYS A 127 -9.32 11.73 -0.85
N GLU A 128 -9.44 11.00 0.25
CA GLU A 128 -8.93 9.62 0.33
C GLU A 128 -9.61 8.72 -0.71
N ILE A 129 -10.94 8.81 -0.83
CA ILE A 129 -11.71 8.04 -1.80
C ILE A 129 -11.38 8.48 -3.23
N GLU A 130 -11.28 9.78 -3.48
CA GLU A 130 -10.89 10.31 -4.79
C GLU A 130 -9.50 9.81 -5.21
N SER A 131 -8.53 9.83 -4.29
CA SER A 131 -7.19 9.30 -4.53
C SER A 131 -7.25 7.81 -4.83
N ASN A 132 -8.04 7.04 -4.08
CA ASN A 132 -8.23 5.61 -4.31
C ASN A 132 -8.77 5.29 -5.71
N ILE A 133 -9.83 5.99 -6.12
CA ILE A 133 -10.44 5.83 -7.45
C ILE A 133 -9.45 6.21 -8.55
N LEU A 134 -8.65 7.26 -8.33
CA LEU A 134 -7.72 7.76 -9.33
C LEU A 134 -6.55 6.80 -9.58
N VAL A 135 -6.02 6.17 -8.53
CA VAL A 135 -4.83 5.30 -8.60
C VAL A 135 -5.16 3.84 -8.88
N TYR A 136 -6.37 3.39 -8.56
CA TYR A 136 -6.76 2.00 -8.79
C TYR A 136 -6.64 1.68 -10.29
N SER A 137 -5.71 0.79 -10.64
CA SER A 137 -5.39 0.47 -12.04
C SER A 137 -5.08 -1.02 -12.17
N LEU A 138 -3.89 -1.48 -11.74
CA LEU A 138 -3.48 -2.88 -11.89
C LEU A 138 -3.84 -3.77 -10.69
N GLY A 139 -4.64 -3.26 -9.74
CA GLY A 139 -5.16 -4.04 -8.62
C GLY A 139 -4.22 -4.19 -7.42
N PHE A 140 -3.07 -3.50 -7.40
CA PHE A 140 -2.09 -3.54 -6.28
C PHE A 140 -2.26 -2.42 -5.25
N THR A 141 -3.39 -1.72 -5.32
CA THR A 141 -3.89 -0.81 -4.28
C THR A 141 -5.21 -1.34 -3.75
N VAL A 142 -5.44 -1.27 -2.43
CA VAL A 142 -6.68 -1.75 -1.81
C VAL A 142 -7.87 -0.99 -2.36
N ARG A 143 -8.82 -1.67 -2.99
CA ARG A 143 -9.97 -1.06 -3.65
C ARG A 143 -10.98 -0.49 -2.64
N CYS A 144 -11.47 0.72 -2.90
CA CYS A 144 -12.68 1.26 -2.31
C CYS A 144 -13.89 0.87 -3.17
N PHE A 145 -14.92 0.28 -2.55
CA PHE A 145 -16.17 -0.10 -3.20
C PHE A 145 -17.26 0.96 -3.04
N GLY A 146 -17.16 1.83 -2.02
CA GLY A 146 -18.25 2.72 -1.72
C GLY A 146 -18.19 3.38 -0.36
N ILE A 147 -19.29 4.03 -0.02
CA ILE A 147 -19.49 4.75 1.23
C ILE A 147 -20.72 4.15 1.93
N THR A 148 -20.65 4.06 3.25
CA THR A 148 -21.79 3.76 4.11
C THR A 148 -21.80 4.68 5.33
N LYS A 149 -22.88 4.65 6.11
CA LYS A 149 -23.00 5.41 7.35
C LYS A 149 -23.58 4.55 8.46
N ASP A 150 -22.84 4.39 9.55
CA ASP A 150 -23.32 3.70 10.75
C ASP A 150 -24.45 4.51 11.39
N PRO A 151 -25.70 4.01 11.44
CA PRO A 151 -26.82 4.74 12.01
C PRO A 151 -26.73 4.91 13.53
N THR A 152 -25.93 4.09 14.22
CA THR A 152 -25.78 4.14 15.69
C THR A 152 -24.81 5.23 16.11
N LYS A 153 -23.67 5.33 15.41
CA LYS A 153 -22.60 6.30 15.72
C LYS A 153 -22.64 7.54 14.83
N ASN A 154 -23.51 7.53 13.82
CA ASN A 154 -23.64 8.56 12.79
C ASN A 154 -22.36 8.78 11.97
N ASN A 155 -21.45 7.81 11.95
CA ASN A 155 -20.15 7.94 11.31
C ASN A 155 -20.20 7.48 9.86
N PHE A 156 -19.65 8.28 8.95
CA PHE A 156 -19.34 7.84 7.59
C PHE A 156 -18.16 6.86 7.59
N MET A 157 -18.26 5.84 6.75
CA MET A 157 -17.27 4.78 6.62
C MET A 157 -17.03 4.48 5.14
N MET A 158 -15.77 4.24 4.79
CA MET A 158 -15.38 3.68 3.50
C MET A 158 -15.56 2.17 3.52
N VAL A 159 -16.18 1.64 2.47
CA VAL A 159 -16.33 0.20 2.26
C VAL A 159 -15.19 -0.24 1.35
N MET A 160 -14.26 -1.03 1.87
CA MET A 160 -13.01 -1.37 1.20
C MET A 160 -12.81 -2.88 1.08
N GLU A 161 -11.92 -3.27 0.18
CA GLU A 161 -11.46 -4.64 0.08
C GLU A 161 -10.79 -5.11 1.39
N LEU A 162 -11.26 -6.25 1.93
CA LEU A 162 -10.66 -6.86 3.10
C LEU A 162 -9.45 -7.71 2.70
N LYS A 163 -8.30 -7.44 3.31
CA LYS A 163 -7.11 -8.30 3.26
C LYS A 163 -6.84 -8.95 4.63
N ASN A 164 -5.94 -9.92 4.69
CA ASN A 164 -5.74 -10.75 5.89
C ASN A 164 -5.06 -10.00 7.04
N GLY A 165 -4.19 -9.04 6.72
CA GLY A 165 -3.52 -8.22 7.71
C GLY A 165 -2.52 -7.27 7.06
N SER A 166 -1.76 -6.53 7.87
CA SER A 166 -0.65 -5.75 7.35
C SER A 166 0.51 -6.65 6.91
N LEU A 167 1.34 -6.17 6.00
CA LEU A 167 2.58 -6.83 5.61
C LEU A 167 3.47 -7.05 6.85
N ARG A 168 3.48 -6.12 7.80
CA ARG A 168 4.22 -6.28 9.05
C ARG A 168 3.77 -7.49 9.85
N GLN A 169 2.45 -7.70 9.96
CA GLN A 169 1.88 -8.89 10.61
C GLN A 169 2.20 -10.15 9.82
N HIS A 170 2.12 -10.10 8.49
CA HIS A 170 2.47 -11.23 7.63
C HIS A 170 3.91 -11.70 7.87
N LEU A 171 4.86 -10.77 7.86
CA LEU A 171 6.27 -11.05 8.11
C LEU A 171 6.49 -11.59 9.52
N ASN A 172 5.86 -11.02 10.56
CA ASN A 172 5.99 -11.55 11.93
C ASN A 172 5.52 -13.00 12.04
N ASN A 173 4.45 -13.36 11.33
CA ASN A 173 3.83 -14.68 11.46
C ASN A 173 4.45 -15.72 10.52
N ASN A 174 4.97 -15.30 9.36
CA ASN A 174 5.28 -16.23 8.26
C ASN A 174 6.69 -16.05 7.67
N PHE A 175 7.52 -15.12 8.16
CA PHE A 175 8.80 -14.80 7.51
C PHE A 175 9.71 -16.02 7.28
N ILE A 176 9.80 -16.92 8.26
CA ILE A 176 10.62 -18.15 8.16
C ILE A 176 10.17 -19.05 6.99
N SER A 177 8.88 -19.04 6.66
CA SER A 177 8.31 -19.81 5.55
C SER A 177 8.33 -19.10 4.20
N LEU A 178 8.64 -17.79 4.17
CA LEU A 178 8.67 -17.02 2.93
C LEU A 178 9.93 -17.31 2.11
N ASN A 179 9.75 -17.84 0.91
CA ASN A 179 10.83 -18.00 -0.05
C ASN A 179 11.10 -16.71 -0.86
N TRP A 180 12.20 -16.67 -1.59
CA TRP A 180 12.57 -15.48 -2.38
C TRP A 180 11.62 -15.18 -3.53
N GLU A 181 10.99 -16.19 -4.14
CA GLU A 181 9.97 -15.97 -5.16
C GLU A 181 8.78 -15.18 -4.59
N GLN A 182 8.29 -15.56 -3.40
CA GLN A 182 7.23 -14.85 -2.70
C GLN A 182 7.68 -13.45 -2.26
N LYS A 183 8.90 -13.31 -1.71
CA LYS A 183 9.45 -11.99 -1.34
C LYS A 183 9.50 -11.06 -2.55
N LEU A 184 10.07 -11.51 -3.67
CA LEU A 184 10.14 -10.75 -4.92
C LEU A 184 8.77 -10.49 -5.54
N SER A 185 7.81 -11.42 -5.41
CA SER A 185 6.42 -11.22 -5.84
C SER A 185 5.78 -10.06 -5.06
N ASN A 186 5.93 -10.04 -3.73
CA ASN A 186 5.43 -8.94 -2.90
C ASN A 186 6.12 -7.62 -3.25
N LEU A 187 7.45 -7.63 -3.44
CA LEU A 187 8.20 -6.44 -3.86
C LEU A 187 7.72 -5.90 -5.21
N THR A 188 7.48 -6.79 -6.17
CA THR A 188 6.95 -6.46 -7.50
C THR A 188 5.56 -5.83 -7.38
N ALA A 189 4.64 -6.48 -6.65
CA ALA A 189 3.30 -5.97 -6.38
C ALA A 189 3.32 -4.55 -5.79
N ILE A 190 4.18 -4.31 -4.80
CA ILE A 190 4.35 -2.99 -4.17
C ILE A 190 4.88 -1.96 -5.17
N THR A 191 5.87 -2.30 -6.01
CA THR A 191 6.38 -1.37 -7.03
C THR A 191 5.34 -1.02 -8.09
N ILE A 192 4.50 -1.97 -8.49
CA ILE A 192 3.40 -1.72 -9.44
C ILE A 192 2.40 -0.74 -8.83
N GLY A 193 1.96 -0.98 -7.59
CA GLY A 193 1.06 -0.06 -6.90
C GLY A 193 1.66 1.33 -6.70
N LEU A 194 2.96 1.41 -6.37
CA LEU A 194 3.65 2.69 -6.17
C LEU A 194 3.78 3.45 -7.49
N LYS A 195 4.09 2.74 -8.58
CA LYS A 195 4.10 3.29 -9.94
C LYS A 195 2.73 3.82 -10.34
N ASP A 196 1.65 3.08 -10.06
CA ASP A 196 0.27 3.54 -10.32
C ASP A 196 -0.03 4.87 -9.60
N ILE A 197 0.41 5.03 -8.34
CA ILE A 197 0.29 6.29 -7.59
C ILE A 197 1.13 7.40 -8.25
N HIS A 198 2.39 7.13 -8.55
CA HIS A 198 3.33 8.12 -9.09
C HIS A 198 2.98 8.58 -10.51
N ASP A 199 2.44 7.69 -11.36
CA ASP A 199 1.98 8.01 -12.72
C ASP A 199 0.77 8.96 -12.72
N LYS A 200 0.01 9.03 -11.62
CA LYS A 200 -1.04 10.04 -11.42
C LYS A 200 -0.50 11.37 -10.89
N GLY A 201 0.82 11.50 -10.78
CA GLY A 201 1.48 12.67 -10.21
C GLY A 201 1.24 12.81 -8.73
N LEU A 202 0.90 11.73 -8.01
CA LEU A 202 0.71 11.73 -6.56
C LEU A 202 1.98 11.27 -5.84
N ILE A 203 2.05 11.60 -4.56
CA ILE A 203 3.03 11.12 -3.57
C ILE A 203 2.23 10.52 -2.41
N HIS A 204 2.66 9.37 -1.88
CA HIS A 204 1.96 8.67 -0.80
C HIS A 204 2.10 9.36 0.56
N HIS A 205 3.26 9.98 0.84
CA HIS A 205 3.63 10.70 2.09
C HIS A 205 3.84 9.83 3.34
N ASP A 206 3.10 8.72 3.48
CA ASP A 206 3.22 7.82 4.63
C ASP A 206 3.48 6.38 4.21
N PHE A 207 4.53 6.20 3.38
CA PHE A 207 4.84 4.91 2.77
C PHE A 207 5.67 4.02 3.69
N HIS A 208 5.02 3.06 4.36
CA HIS A 208 5.65 2.11 5.28
C HIS A 208 4.90 0.77 5.32
N CYS A 209 5.50 -0.27 5.92
CA CYS A 209 4.95 -1.64 5.94
C CYS A 209 3.58 -1.79 6.63
N GLY A 210 3.18 -0.80 7.44
CA GLY A 210 1.87 -0.74 8.09
C GLY A 210 0.76 -0.33 7.13
N ASN A 211 1.10 0.45 6.10
CA ASN A 211 0.20 0.88 5.02
C ASN A 211 0.31 -0.03 3.78
N ILE A 212 0.92 -1.21 3.94
CA ILE A 212 0.86 -2.31 2.98
C ILE A 212 0.05 -3.44 3.60
N LEU A 213 -1.01 -3.87 2.95
CA LEU A 213 -1.79 -5.05 3.34
C LEU A 213 -1.32 -6.28 2.57
N SER A 214 -1.52 -7.46 3.14
CA SER A 214 -1.18 -8.74 2.52
C SER A 214 -2.33 -9.72 2.67
N ASP A 215 -2.50 -10.57 1.66
CA ASP A 215 -3.39 -11.74 1.71
C ASP A 215 -2.72 -12.97 2.34
N PHE A 216 -1.48 -12.80 2.84
CA PHE A 216 -0.60 -13.84 3.37
C PHE A 216 -0.27 -14.94 2.35
N LYS A 217 -0.39 -14.66 1.06
CA LYS A 217 -0.03 -15.55 -0.04
C LYS A 217 1.09 -14.97 -0.87
N ARG A 218 0.76 -14.28 -1.97
CA ARG A 218 1.74 -13.82 -2.96
C ARG A 218 1.76 -12.31 -3.13
N ASP A 219 0.67 -11.64 -2.79
CA ASP A 219 0.45 -10.26 -3.20
C ASP A 219 0.32 -9.33 -2.00
N ALA A 220 0.99 -8.19 -2.15
CA ALA A 220 0.92 -7.06 -1.25
C ALA A 220 0.16 -5.92 -1.94
N TYR A 221 -0.55 -5.13 -1.14
CA TYR A 221 -1.47 -4.11 -1.62
C TYR A 221 -1.27 -2.81 -0.83
N ILE A 222 -1.02 -1.71 -1.53
CA ILE A 222 -0.88 -0.39 -0.89
C ILE A 222 -2.26 0.09 -0.41
N THR A 223 -2.32 0.70 0.76
CA THR A 223 -3.53 1.28 1.36
C THR A 223 -3.23 2.63 2.03
N ASP A 224 -4.25 3.24 2.62
CA ASP A 224 -4.17 4.49 3.39
C ASP A 224 -3.68 5.70 2.57
N LEU A 225 -4.44 6.01 1.52
CA LEU A 225 -4.16 7.10 0.59
C LEU A 225 -4.66 8.46 1.10
N GLY A 226 -5.07 8.57 2.38
CA GLY A 226 -5.64 9.80 2.94
C GLY A 226 -4.65 10.97 2.96
N LEU A 227 -3.35 10.67 3.04
CA LEU A 227 -2.29 11.66 2.98
C LEU A 227 -1.75 11.92 1.57
N CYS A 228 -2.27 11.25 0.54
CA CYS A 228 -1.80 11.44 -0.84
C CYS A 228 -1.99 12.88 -1.30
N GLN A 229 -0.98 13.45 -1.96
CA GLN A 229 -1.02 14.80 -2.52
C GLN A 229 -0.38 14.88 -3.90
N PRO A 230 -0.81 15.80 -4.76
CA PRO A 230 -0.15 16.03 -6.04
C PRO A 230 1.28 16.55 -5.83
N ALA A 231 2.23 15.99 -6.58
CA ALA A 231 3.66 16.27 -6.45
C ALA A 231 4.05 17.72 -6.81
N ASN A 232 3.18 18.45 -7.49
CA ASN A 232 3.37 19.84 -7.87
C ASN A 232 2.81 20.86 -6.87
N VAL A 233 2.10 20.42 -5.82
CA VAL A 233 1.57 21.30 -4.77
C VAL A 233 2.70 21.63 -3.80
N LYS A 234 3.27 22.83 -3.92
CA LYS A 234 4.15 23.37 -2.88
C LYS A 234 3.28 23.74 -1.68
N SER A 235 3.60 23.17 -0.52
CA SER A 235 2.94 23.58 0.73
C SER A 235 3.17 25.08 0.94
N SER A 236 2.10 25.85 1.14
CA SER A 236 2.17 27.31 1.30
C SER A 236 3.18 27.66 2.39
N GLN A 237 4.12 28.57 2.08
CA GLN A 237 5.33 28.85 2.87
C GLN A 237 5.12 29.40 4.30
N ASN A 238 3.87 29.54 4.78
CA ASN A 238 3.53 30.32 5.99
C ASN A 238 2.87 29.53 7.12
N SER A 239 2.92 28.20 7.14
CA SER A 239 2.52 27.41 8.32
C SER A 239 3.66 26.46 8.71
N ASN A 240 3.88 26.29 10.01
CA ASN A 240 4.83 25.31 10.56
C ASN A 240 4.62 23.96 9.85
N LYS A 241 5.55 23.58 8.96
CA LYS A 241 5.44 22.37 8.13
C LYS A 241 5.49 21.14 9.04
N LYS A 242 4.32 20.59 9.33
CA LYS A 242 4.16 19.38 10.13
C LYS A 242 4.51 18.17 9.26
N ILE A 243 5.67 17.56 9.50
CA ILE A 243 6.06 16.29 8.87
C ILE A 243 5.29 15.18 9.59
N TYR A 244 4.61 14.31 8.86
CA TYR A 244 3.88 13.19 9.45
C TYR A 244 4.38 11.88 8.85
N GLY A 245 4.69 10.90 9.68
CA GLY A 245 5.03 9.57 9.20
C GLY A 245 5.67 8.68 10.26
N VAL A 246 6.19 7.54 9.82
CA VAL A 246 6.90 6.57 10.67
C VAL A 246 8.41 6.77 10.52
N LEU A 247 9.06 7.32 11.55
CA LEU A 247 10.46 7.80 11.51
C LEU A 247 11.44 6.93 10.68
N PRO A 248 11.55 5.60 10.89
CA PRO A 248 12.43 4.75 10.09
C PRO A 248 12.23 4.79 8.57
N TYR A 249 11.03 5.10 8.08
CA TYR A 249 10.66 5.08 6.66
C TYR A 249 10.73 6.47 6.02
N VAL A 250 10.86 7.53 6.82
CA VAL A 250 10.88 8.91 6.31
C VAL A 250 12.27 9.24 5.78
N ALA A 251 12.32 9.74 4.54
CA ALA A 251 13.56 10.09 3.87
C ALA A 251 14.33 11.20 4.62
N PRO A 252 15.67 11.17 4.64
CA PRO A 252 16.46 12.09 5.45
C PRO A 252 16.26 13.56 5.06
N GLU A 253 16.01 13.86 3.79
CA GLU A 253 15.68 15.22 3.36
C GLU A 253 14.33 15.70 3.89
N VAL A 254 13.37 14.80 4.05
CA VAL A 254 12.05 15.11 4.60
C VAL A 254 12.13 15.29 6.11
N LEU A 255 12.92 14.47 6.82
CA LEU A 255 13.21 14.67 8.25
C LEU A 255 13.79 16.06 8.53
N ARG A 256 14.53 16.64 7.57
CA ARG A 256 15.08 18.01 7.62
C ARG A 256 14.06 19.11 7.30
N GLY A 257 12.78 18.78 7.06
CA GLY A 257 11.75 19.76 6.72
C GLY A 257 11.65 20.11 5.24
N LYS A 258 12.34 19.39 4.33
CA LYS A 258 12.03 19.49 2.91
C LYS A 258 10.67 18.83 2.62
N GLU A 259 10.06 19.23 1.51
CA GLU A 259 8.77 18.66 1.11
C GLU A 259 8.93 17.20 0.70
N TYR A 260 7.87 16.42 0.95
CA TYR A 260 7.76 15.09 0.37
C TYR A 260 7.83 15.17 -1.16
N SER A 261 8.41 14.14 -1.74
CA SER A 261 8.56 13.96 -3.18
C SER A 261 8.33 12.49 -3.53
N GLN A 262 8.10 12.18 -4.82
CA GLN A 262 8.05 10.79 -5.27
C GLN A 262 9.33 10.04 -4.90
N ALA A 263 10.50 10.68 -4.98
CA ALA A 263 11.77 10.11 -4.55
C ALA A 263 11.82 9.82 -3.02
N SER A 264 11.05 10.52 -2.20
CA SER A 264 10.94 10.20 -0.77
C SER A 264 10.09 8.94 -0.50
N ASP A 265 9.07 8.66 -1.33
CA ASP A 265 8.38 7.36 -1.27
C ASP A 265 9.31 6.22 -1.71
N ILE A 266 10.20 6.45 -2.70
CA ILE A 266 11.21 5.48 -3.13
C ILE A 266 12.17 5.13 -2.00
N TYR A 267 12.57 6.12 -1.18
CA TYR A 267 13.33 5.83 0.04
C TYR A 267 12.55 4.91 1.00
N GLY A 268 11.27 5.22 1.24
CA GLY A 268 10.38 4.38 2.06
C GLY A 268 10.24 2.96 1.50
N TYR A 269 10.16 2.81 0.18
CA TYR A 269 10.21 1.52 -0.50
C TYR A 269 11.49 0.75 -0.17
N GLY A 270 12.66 1.39 -0.23
CA GLY A 270 13.94 0.75 0.11
C GLY A 270 13.93 0.16 1.54
N ILE A 271 13.32 0.88 2.49
CA ILE A 271 13.15 0.40 3.87
C ILE A 271 12.19 -0.81 3.93
N ILE A 272 11.06 -0.76 3.21
CA ILE A 272 10.12 -1.89 3.10
C ILE A 272 10.78 -3.10 2.44
N ALA A 273 11.61 -2.89 1.42
CA ALA A 273 12.30 -3.95 0.70
C ALA A 273 13.35 -4.65 1.57
N TYR A 274 14.09 -3.88 2.36
CA TYR A 274 14.96 -4.42 3.41
C TYR A 274 14.18 -5.24 4.44
N GLU A 275 13.04 -4.74 4.88
CA GLU A 275 12.19 -5.37 5.88
C GLU A 275 11.57 -6.69 5.37
N ILE A 276 11.13 -6.76 4.11
CA ILE A 276 10.70 -8.02 3.46
C ILE A 276 11.87 -9.00 3.34
N SER A 277 13.06 -8.50 3.02
CA SER A 277 14.24 -9.33 2.80
C SER A 277 14.70 -10.02 4.09
N THR A 278 14.66 -9.30 5.21
CA THR A 278 15.27 -9.71 6.48
C THR A 278 14.25 -10.11 7.55
N GLY A 279 13.00 -9.68 7.42
CA GLY A 279 11.94 -9.92 8.41
C GLY A 279 11.99 -8.99 9.61
N PHE A 280 13.06 -8.21 9.79
CA PHE A 280 13.24 -7.31 10.93
C PHE A 280 12.65 -5.92 10.65
N PRO A 281 11.87 -5.36 11.58
CA PRO A 281 11.49 -3.95 11.52
C PRO A 281 12.75 -3.05 11.53
N PRO A 282 12.78 -1.96 10.76
CA PRO A 282 13.95 -1.10 10.67
C PRO A 282 14.27 -0.40 12.00
N TYR A 283 15.49 -0.58 12.50
CA TYR A 283 15.97 -0.01 13.78
C TYR A 283 15.18 -0.49 15.02
N TYR A 284 14.69 -1.74 14.99
CA TYR A 284 13.89 -2.33 16.07
C TYR A 284 14.53 -2.25 17.46
N ASP A 285 15.85 -2.23 17.54
CA ASP A 285 16.66 -2.21 18.76
C ASP A 285 17.00 -0.80 19.26
N MET A 286 16.46 0.25 18.62
CA MET A 286 16.76 1.64 18.94
C MET A 286 15.52 2.46 19.32
N ALA A 287 15.71 3.53 20.09
CA ALA A 287 14.67 4.52 20.30
C ALA A 287 14.33 5.26 19.00
N HIS A 288 13.04 5.51 18.74
CA HIS A 288 12.59 6.29 17.59
C HIS A 288 12.44 7.77 17.95
N ASP A 289 13.58 8.41 18.20
CA ASP A 289 13.74 9.79 18.67
C ASP A 289 14.63 10.63 17.73
N GLU A 290 14.98 11.84 18.17
CA GLU A 290 15.84 12.77 17.41
C GLU A 290 17.24 12.20 17.16
N PHE A 291 17.76 11.34 18.05
CA PHE A 291 19.06 10.71 17.85
C PHE A 291 19.05 9.73 16.68
N LEU A 292 17.98 8.95 16.54
CA LEU A 292 17.81 8.10 15.36
C LEU A 292 17.67 8.95 14.09
N ALA A 293 16.89 10.03 14.12
CA ALA A 293 16.76 10.94 12.98
C ALA A 293 18.11 11.54 12.55
N MET A 294 18.94 11.98 13.51
CA MET A 294 20.30 12.47 13.26
C MET A 294 21.19 11.38 12.65
N LYS A 295 21.15 10.16 13.18
CA LYS A 295 21.94 9.02 12.65
C LYS A 295 21.54 8.67 11.22
N ILE A 296 20.24 8.66 10.90
CA ILE A 296 19.72 8.41 9.54
C ILE A 296 20.26 9.47 8.56
N CYS A 297 20.23 10.75 8.96
CA CYS A 297 20.80 11.83 8.15
C CYS A 297 22.31 11.66 7.97
N ASN A 298 23.02 11.19 8.99
CA ASN A 298 24.44 10.84 8.91
C ASN A 298 24.74 9.52 8.17
N GLY A 299 23.76 8.93 7.47
CA GLY A 299 23.98 7.76 6.62
C GLY A 299 23.72 6.42 7.30
N LEU A 300 23.25 6.37 8.55
CA LEU A 300 22.85 5.11 9.17
C LEU A 300 21.73 4.45 8.36
N ARG A 301 21.87 3.15 8.12
CA ARG A 301 20.86 2.29 7.49
C ARG A 301 20.57 1.07 8.36
N PRO A 302 19.40 0.41 8.22
CA PRO A 302 19.08 -0.77 9.02
C PRO A 302 20.11 -1.90 8.80
N LYS A 303 20.48 -2.61 9.87
CA LYS A 303 21.45 -3.71 9.83
C LYS A 303 20.86 -4.97 10.50
N SER A 304 21.20 -6.13 9.96
CA SER A 304 20.85 -7.45 10.53
C SER A 304 21.83 -8.51 10.05
N ASN A 305 21.82 -9.67 10.72
CA ASN A 305 22.66 -10.81 10.33
C ASN A 305 22.05 -11.63 9.18
N TYR A 306 20.84 -11.30 8.73
CA TYR A 306 20.16 -12.00 7.64
C TYR A 306 20.76 -11.58 6.31
N ARG A 307 21.13 -12.55 5.47
CA ARG A 307 21.76 -12.30 4.16
C ARG A 307 20.71 -11.96 3.11
N ILE A 308 21.01 -10.95 2.30
CA ILE A 308 20.20 -10.49 1.16
C ILE A 308 21.03 -10.75 -0.11
N PRO A 309 20.44 -11.30 -1.19
CA PRO A 309 21.09 -11.35 -2.50
C PRO A 309 21.64 -9.99 -2.89
N GLN A 310 22.89 -9.94 -3.32
CA GLN A 310 23.60 -8.69 -3.58
C GLN A 310 22.85 -7.80 -4.58
N LEU A 311 22.29 -8.37 -5.66
CA LEU A 311 21.52 -7.61 -6.64
C LEU A 311 20.30 -6.91 -6.04
N ILE A 312 19.62 -7.56 -5.08
CA ILE A 312 18.48 -6.97 -4.37
C ILE A 312 18.98 -5.87 -3.41
N PHE A 313 20.09 -6.13 -2.72
CA PHE A 313 20.68 -5.15 -1.80
C PHE A 313 21.21 -3.91 -2.52
N ASP A 314 21.74 -4.06 -3.74
CA ASP A 314 22.19 -2.94 -4.59
C ASP A 314 21.00 -2.04 -4.97
N ILE A 315 19.83 -2.61 -5.28
CA ILE A 315 18.61 -1.85 -5.54
C ILE A 315 18.15 -1.12 -4.27
N ILE A 316 18.18 -1.79 -3.11
CA ILE A 316 17.85 -1.18 -1.82
C ILE A 316 18.77 0.03 -1.54
N ASN A 317 20.07 -0.13 -1.76
CA ASN A 317 21.05 0.96 -1.58
C ASN A 317 20.82 2.13 -2.54
N GLN A 318 20.41 1.87 -3.78
CA GLN A 318 20.02 2.93 -4.73
C GLN A 318 18.80 3.71 -4.22
N CYS A 319 17.79 3.02 -3.67
CA CYS A 319 16.63 3.67 -3.06
C CYS A 319 17.01 4.54 -1.84
N TRP A 320 18.06 4.16 -1.13
CA TRP A 320 18.57 4.82 0.07
C TRP A 320 19.55 5.96 -0.18
N ASN A 321 19.77 6.36 -1.44
CA ASN A 321 20.69 7.44 -1.76
C ASN A 321 20.28 8.73 -1.04
N ALA A 322 21.25 9.41 -0.43
CA ALA A 322 21.06 10.66 0.27
C ALA A 322 20.63 11.80 -0.68
N ASP A 323 21.07 11.73 -1.95
CA ASP A 323 20.58 12.60 -3.02
C ASP A 323 19.30 11.99 -3.64
N PRO A 324 18.12 12.62 -3.47
CA PRO A 324 16.86 12.09 -4.01
C PRO A 324 16.87 11.96 -5.54
N LEU A 325 17.67 12.76 -6.25
CA LEU A 325 17.77 12.72 -7.70
C LEU A 325 18.53 11.50 -8.23
N LYS A 326 19.27 10.81 -7.35
CA LYS A 326 20.01 9.58 -7.68
C LYS A 326 19.23 8.30 -7.35
N ARG A 327 18.04 8.43 -6.78
CA ARG A 327 17.14 7.29 -6.54
C ARG A 327 16.43 6.94 -7.86
N PRO A 328 16.15 5.66 -8.13
CA PRO A 328 15.34 5.30 -9.29
C PRO A 328 13.94 5.88 -9.16
N ASN A 329 13.30 6.19 -10.28
CA ASN A 329 11.86 6.48 -10.26
C ASN A 329 11.05 5.17 -10.14
N ALA A 330 9.75 5.25 -9.85
CA ALA A 330 8.92 4.06 -9.63
C ALA A 330 8.83 3.13 -10.86
N SER A 331 8.92 3.66 -12.08
CA SER A 331 8.93 2.85 -13.30
C SER A 331 10.24 2.06 -13.45
N GLU A 332 11.39 2.71 -13.25
CA GLU A 332 12.69 2.06 -13.26
C GLU A 332 12.79 0.99 -12.17
N LEU A 333 12.33 1.32 -10.95
CA LEU A 333 12.34 0.42 -9.82
C LEU A 333 11.44 -0.81 -10.06
N GLN A 334 10.25 -0.63 -10.64
CA GLN A 334 9.35 -1.72 -10.99
C GLN A 334 10.00 -2.67 -12.01
N GLN A 335 10.66 -2.14 -13.03
CA GLN A 335 11.37 -2.94 -14.02
C GLN A 335 12.50 -3.75 -13.38
N LEU A 336 13.36 -3.11 -12.58
CA LEU A 336 14.48 -3.77 -11.90
C LEU A 336 14.02 -4.95 -11.03
N ILE A 337 12.99 -4.75 -10.22
CA ILE A 337 12.47 -5.79 -9.33
C ILE A 337 11.73 -6.89 -10.10
N TYR A 338 10.99 -6.53 -11.14
CA TYR A 338 10.30 -7.49 -12.00
C TYR A 338 11.29 -8.42 -12.72
N ASP A 339 12.41 -7.90 -13.21
CA ASP A 339 13.43 -8.71 -13.87
C ASP A 339 14.03 -9.75 -12.91
N LEU A 340 14.34 -9.35 -11.67
CA LEU A 340 14.82 -10.27 -10.63
C LEU A 340 13.77 -11.33 -10.25
N TRP A 341 12.50 -10.91 -10.15
CA TRP A 341 11.39 -11.82 -9.90
C TRP A 341 11.24 -12.83 -11.04
N ASN A 342 11.26 -12.38 -12.29
CA ASN A 342 11.08 -13.22 -13.46
C ASN A 342 12.18 -14.29 -13.60
N ASP A 343 13.45 -13.91 -13.37
CA ASP A 343 14.56 -14.87 -13.35
C ASP A 343 14.43 -15.91 -12.22
N THR A 344 13.96 -15.47 -11.05
CA THR A 344 13.75 -16.36 -9.90
C THR A 344 12.56 -17.29 -10.12
N HIS A 345 11.44 -16.77 -10.60
CA HIS A 345 10.20 -17.52 -10.84
C HIS A 345 10.36 -18.60 -11.92
N ASN A 346 11.10 -18.29 -12.99
CA ASN A 346 11.39 -19.25 -14.06
C ASN A 346 12.50 -20.25 -13.71
N ASN A 347 13.06 -20.20 -12.49
CA ASN A 347 14.20 -21.00 -12.06
C ASN A 347 15.37 -20.94 -13.05
N ASN A 348 15.68 -19.73 -13.53
CA ASN A 348 16.76 -19.52 -14.50
C ASN A 348 18.12 -19.75 -13.82
N VAL A 349 18.59 -20.99 -13.83
CA VAL A 349 19.80 -21.45 -13.13
C VAL A 349 21.07 -20.69 -13.53
N ASN A 350 21.08 -20.11 -14.73
CA ASN A 350 22.20 -19.34 -15.25
C ASN A 350 22.15 -17.86 -14.82
N SER A 351 21.01 -17.38 -14.32
CA SER A 351 20.89 -16.01 -13.84
C SER A 351 21.73 -15.80 -12.57
N VAL A 352 22.32 -14.61 -12.45
CA VAL A 352 23.12 -14.23 -11.28
C VAL A 352 22.24 -14.22 -10.02
N ILE A 353 21.01 -13.71 -10.13
CA ILE A 353 20.08 -13.61 -9.00
C ILE A 353 19.70 -14.99 -8.46
N TYR A 354 19.40 -15.96 -9.32
CA TYR A 354 19.03 -17.30 -8.88
C TYR A 354 20.13 -17.97 -8.05
N ARG A 355 21.40 -17.80 -8.47
CA ARG A 355 22.56 -18.30 -7.72
C ARG A 355 22.70 -17.60 -6.35
N GLN A 356 22.59 -16.28 -6.31
CA GLN A 356 22.66 -15.51 -5.05
C GLN A 356 21.51 -15.86 -4.09
N VAL A 357 20.29 -16.05 -4.60
CA VAL A 357 19.12 -16.49 -3.82
C VAL A 357 19.40 -17.83 -3.15
N LYS A 358 19.89 -18.82 -3.90
CA LYS A 358 20.17 -20.15 -3.35
C LYS A 358 21.23 -20.12 -2.25
N GLU A 359 22.32 -19.40 -2.48
CA GLU A 359 23.41 -19.27 -1.51
C GLU A 359 22.95 -18.57 -0.23
N THR A 360 22.28 -17.43 -0.36
CA THR A 360 21.79 -16.67 0.80
C THR A 360 20.77 -17.47 1.60
N ASP A 361 19.90 -18.24 0.96
CA ASP A 361 18.96 -19.15 1.63
C ASP A 361 19.68 -20.24 2.43
N ASP A 362 20.74 -20.84 1.89
CA ASP A 362 21.50 -21.88 2.58
C ASP A 362 22.23 -21.32 3.82
N ILE A 363 22.73 -20.09 3.76
CA ILE A 363 23.32 -19.38 4.91
C ILE A 363 22.23 -19.03 5.94
N ASN A 364 21.12 -18.47 5.49
CA ASN A 364 20.03 -18.02 6.36
C ASN A 364 19.31 -19.18 7.03
N LYS A 365 19.16 -20.34 6.39
CA LYS A 365 18.61 -21.55 7.03
C LYS A 365 19.43 -21.97 8.25
N LYS A 366 20.76 -21.93 8.16
CA LYS A 366 21.66 -22.25 9.29
C LYS A 366 21.45 -21.27 10.44
N LEU A 367 21.35 -19.96 10.13
CA LEU A 367 21.05 -18.92 11.12
C LEU A 367 19.69 -19.12 11.78
N SER A 368 18.62 -19.31 11.00
CA SER A 368 17.26 -19.53 11.51
C SER A 368 17.18 -20.76 12.41
N SER A 369 17.88 -21.83 12.08
CA SER A 369 17.92 -23.06 12.88
C SER A 369 18.51 -22.79 14.28
N SER A 370 19.59 -22.02 14.33
CA SER A 370 20.22 -21.57 15.58
C SER A 370 19.31 -20.61 16.37
N MET A 371 18.67 -19.66 15.70
CA MET A 371 17.77 -18.69 16.34
C MET A 371 16.53 -19.38 16.93
N ILE A 372 15.89 -20.30 16.20
CA ILE A 372 14.72 -21.05 16.69
C ILE A 372 15.07 -21.89 17.92
N GLN A 373 16.26 -22.51 17.93
CA GLN A 373 16.75 -23.26 19.08
C GLN A 373 16.90 -22.37 20.33
N SER A 374 17.31 -21.12 20.15
CA SER A 374 17.40 -20.13 21.25
C SER A 374 16.02 -19.59 21.68
N SER A 375 15.09 -19.38 20.75
CA SER A 375 13.78 -18.78 21.03
C SER A 375 12.80 -19.75 21.70
N LEU A 376 12.96 -21.06 21.52
CA LEU A 376 12.23 -22.12 22.26
C LEU A 376 12.41 -22.02 23.78
N SER A 377 13.41 -21.28 24.25
CA SER A 377 13.65 -20.98 25.68
C SER A 377 12.94 -19.72 26.17
N SER A 378 12.28 -18.97 25.28
CA SER A 378 11.59 -17.70 25.54
C SER A 378 10.12 -17.79 25.14
N THR A 379 9.24 -17.04 25.80
CA THR A 379 7.78 -17.06 25.53
C THR A 379 7.36 -16.27 24.28
N SER A 380 8.30 -15.67 23.53
CA SER A 380 8.01 -14.91 22.31
C SER A 380 8.52 -15.61 21.05
N ASN A 381 7.64 -15.86 20.08
CA ASN A 381 7.98 -16.40 18.76
C ASN A 381 8.69 -15.38 17.82
N LEU A 382 9.12 -14.23 18.33
CA LEU A 382 9.78 -13.19 17.53
C LEU A 382 11.28 -13.39 17.50
N LEU A 383 11.90 -13.16 16.33
CA LEU A 383 13.36 -13.26 16.13
C LEU A 383 14.14 -12.06 16.67
N TYR A 384 13.45 -11.08 17.28
CA TYR A 384 14.03 -9.81 17.72
C TYR A 384 13.35 -9.29 18.98
N THR A 385 14.06 -8.43 19.71
CA THR A 385 13.52 -7.69 20.86
C THR A 385 13.45 -6.21 20.52
N THR A 386 12.23 -5.66 20.55
CA THR A 386 11.98 -4.26 20.21
C THR A 386 12.33 -3.34 21.38
N HIS A 387 13.03 -2.26 21.10
CA HIS A 387 13.28 -1.19 22.07
C HIS A 387 11.95 -0.55 22.50
N PRO A 388 11.72 -0.28 23.80
CA PRO A 388 10.42 0.23 24.29
C PRO A 388 9.97 1.56 23.66
N GLN A 389 10.92 2.37 23.17
CA GLN A 389 10.66 3.65 22.49
C GLN A 389 10.66 3.53 20.95
N ALA A 390 10.72 2.32 20.39
CA ALA A 390 10.55 2.11 18.96
C ALA A 390 9.05 2.16 18.62
N VAL A 391 8.67 3.12 17.77
CA VAL A 391 7.28 3.39 17.38
C VAL A 391 7.11 3.27 15.88
N TYR A 392 6.24 2.35 15.46
CA TYR A 392 5.98 2.02 14.04
C TYR A 392 4.61 2.52 13.55
N THR A 393 4.03 3.48 14.27
CA THR A 393 2.78 4.15 13.91
C THR A 393 3.07 5.60 13.55
N SER A 394 2.38 6.10 12.54
CA SER A 394 2.58 7.44 12.01
C SER A 394 2.30 8.50 13.07
N LYS A 395 3.22 9.46 13.20
CA LYS A 395 3.12 10.57 14.16
C LYS A 395 3.71 11.84 13.56
N LEU A 396 3.42 12.97 14.20
CA LEU A 396 4.10 14.21 13.92
C LEU A 396 5.59 14.08 14.25
N LEU A 397 6.45 14.41 13.29
CA LEU A 397 7.89 14.49 13.42
C LEU A 397 8.30 15.96 13.34
N ASP A 398 8.93 16.47 14.40
CA ASP A 398 9.40 17.85 14.51
C ASP A 398 10.80 17.85 15.11
N PHE A 399 11.78 17.53 14.27
CA PHE A 399 13.19 17.55 14.63
C PHE A 399 13.85 18.83 14.14
N LYS A 400 14.76 19.39 14.93
CA LYS A 400 15.41 20.66 14.62
C LYS A 400 16.89 20.44 14.40
N ASN A 401 17.47 21.19 13.46
CA ASN A 401 18.93 21.23 13.26
C ASN A 401 19.59 19.86 12.97
N LEU A 402 18.91 18.97 12.24
CA LEU A 402 19.52 17.73 11.75
C LEU A 402 20.76 18.05 10.85
N PRO A 403 21.69 17.11 10.65
CA PRO A 403 22.83 17.28 9.72
C PRO A 403 22.42 17.06 8.25
N GLU A 404 23.22 17.57 7.31
CA GLU A 404 22.96 17.33 5.88
C GLU A 404 23.01 15.82 5.57
N PRO A 405 22.11 15.29 4.73
CA PRO A 405 22.08 13.86 4.45
C PRO A 405 23.35 13.42 3.73
N LYS A 406 23.97 12.35 4.22
CA LYS A 406 25.05 11.67 3.51
C LYS A 406 24.72 10.19 3.30
N ASN A 407 25.38 9.59 2.31
CA ASN A 407 25.34 8.13 2.14
C ASN A 407 26.09 7.46 3.29
N ALA A 408 25.77 6.18 3.53
CA ALA A 408 26.56 5.36 4.45
C ALA A 408 28.02 5.36 4.00
N ASP A 409 28.95 5.44 4.95
CA ASP A 409 30.38 5.30 4.65
C ASP A 409 30.63 3.85 4.17
N ASN A 410 31.58 3.64 3.26
CA ASN A 410 31.85 2.29 2.71
C ASN A 410 32.21 1.28 3.82
N ASP A 411 32.84 1.73 4.91
CA ASP A 411 33.18 0.94 6.09
C ASP A 411 31.95 0.58 6.95
N ASP A 412 30.84 1.30 6.80
CA ASP A 412 29.54 0.92 7.38
C ASP A 412 28.76 -0.06 6.51
N LEU A 413 29.14 -0.15 5.22
CA LEU A 413 28.70 -1.14 4.23
C LEU A 413 29.63 -2.36 4.15
N GLU A 414 30.75 -2.37 4.90
CA GLU A 414 31.80 -3.43 4.97
C GLU A 414 31.32 -4.79 5.50
N TYR A 415 30.01 -5.05 5.51
CA TYR A 415 29.53 -6.43 5.46
C TYR A 415 29.71 -7.06 4.07
N SER A 416 30.09 -6.25 3.05
CA SER A 416 30.35 -6.66 1.67
C SER A 416 31.80 -7.10 1.40
N ASP A 417 32.81 -6.49 2.02
CA ASP A 417 34.21 -6.71 1.57
C ASP A 417 34.85 -8.00 2.09
N SER A 418 34.38 -8.59 3.21
CA SER A 418 34.80 -9.95 3.59
C SER A 418 34.09 -11.06 2.78
N LEU A 419 33.22 -10.68 1.83
CA LEU A 419 32.32 -11.57 1.08
C LEU A 419 32.16 -11.18 -0.40
N LYS A 420 33.07 -10.37 -0.97
CA LYS A 420 33.19 -10.26 -2.43
C LYS A 420 33.51 -11.64 -3.00
N MET A 421 32.49 -12.28 -3.54
CA MET A 421 32.67 -13.51 -4.28
C MET A 421 33.37 -13.22 -5.59
N ASP A 422 34.45 -13.96 -5.80
CA ASP A 422 35.20 -13.98 -7.04
C ASP A 422 34.40 -14.75 -8.10
N PHE A 423 33.65 -14.02 -8.92
CA PHE A 423 32.94 -14.58 -10.07
C PHE A 423 33.86 -14.81 -11.29
N THR A 424 35.18 -14.69 -11.14
CA THR A 424 36.16 -14.95 -12.22
C THR A 424 36.79 -16.35 -12.16
N LYS A 425 36.36 -17.20 -11.22
CA LYS A 425 36.77 -18.61 -11.17
C LYS A 425 35.66 -19.51 -11.70
N ASP A 426 35.61 -19.62 -13.02
CA ASP A 426 35.20 -20.85 -13.73
C ASP A 426 36.31 -21.21 -14.73
#